data_AF-A0A533W2D5-F1
#
_entry.id   AF-A0A533W2D5-F1
#
_cell.length_a   1.000
_cell.length_b   1.000
_cell.length_c   1.000
_cell.angle_alpha   90.00
_cell.angle_beta   90.00
_cell.angle_gamma   90.00
#
_symmetry.space_group_name_H-M   'P 1'
#
loop_
_entity.id
_entity.type
_entity.pdbx_description
1 polymer ?
#
loop_
_entity_poly.entity_id
_entity_poly.type
_entity_poly.pdbx_seq_one_letter_code
_entity_poly.pdbx_strand_id
1 'polypeptide(L)'
;MIEKARANIEKMGAKNVKILKGDATRIPLDEASVDVVTSNGVLNLVPEKGKAFHEIYRVLKPGGKIQICDIVVQSNVQKVCGLIPQLWADCIGGAAVESEYIRTIKEAGFEDVRVIKRLDYFASSPSENTKRLTKTFGAESVVITGSRPKND
;
A
#
# COMPACT_ATOMS: atom_id res chain seq x y z
N MET A 1 15.56 6.88 -8.54
CA MET A 1 15.36 5.88 -7.45
C MET A 1 16.10 4.58 -7.71
N ILE A 2 15.90 3.91 -8.85
CA ILE A 2 16.53 2.61 -9.16
C ILE A 2 18.05 2.64 -9.05
N GLU A 3 18.73 3.62 -9.64
CA GLU A 3 20.20 3.70 -9.54
C GLU A 3 20.71 3.87 -8.10
N LYS A 4 20.00 4.65 -7.28
CA LYS A 4 20.32 4.80 -5.86
C LYS A 4 20.14 3.48 -5.10
N ALA A 5 19.09 2.72 -5.41
CA ALA A 5 18.86 1.40 -4.82
C ALA A 5 19.98 0.42 -5.20
N ARG A 6 20.39 0.38 -6.48
CA ARG A 6 21.51 -0.44 -6.97
C ARG A 6 22.82 -0.10 -6.27
N ALA A 7 23.16 1.19 -6.17
CA ALA A 7 24.36 1.64 -5.47
C ALA A 7 24.35 1.25 -3.98
N ASN A 8 23.19 1.27 -3.32
CA ASN A 8 23.08 0.84 -1.92
C ASN A 8 23.25 -0.68 -1.77
N ILE A 9 22.68 -1.48 -2.68
CA ILE A 9 22.84 -2.94 -2.70
C ILE A 9 24.32 -3.32 -2.86
N GLU A 10 25.01 -2.65 -3.78
CA GLU A 10 26.45 -2.85 -4.00
C GLU A 10 27.26 -2.52 -2.74
N LYS A 11 27.02 -1.35 -2.13
CA LYS A 11 27.68 -0.94 -0.88
C LYS A 11 27.44 -1.91 0.27
N MET A 12 26.26 -2.51 0.35
CA MET A 12 25.91 -3.50 1.38
C MET A 12 26.44 -4.90 1.07
N GLY A 13 26.93 -5.16 -0.15
CA GLY A 13 27.34 -6.50 -0.59
C GLY A 13 26.20 -7.51 -0.64
N ALA A 14 24.95 -7.05 -0.77
CA ALA A 14 23.77 -7.92 -0.71
C ALA A 14 23.62 -8.71 -2.02
N LYS A 15 23.54 -10.05 -1.92
CA LYS A 15 23.49 -10.97 -3.07
C LYS A 15 22.10 -11.51 -3.39
N ASN A 16 21.15 -11.32 -2.49
CA ASN A 16 19.78 -11.85 -2.54
C ASN A 16 18.74 -10.77 -2.87
N VAL A 17 19.15 -9.70 -3.54
CA VAL A 17 18.28 -8.57 -3.90
C VAL A 17 18.31 -8.35 -5.40
N LYS A 18 17.14 -8.30 -6.02
CA LYS A 18 16.96 -7.98 -7.45
C LYS A 18 16.04 -6.77 -7.57
N ILE A 19 16.45 -5.77 -8.35
CA ILE A 19 15.62 -4.61 -8.65
C ILE A 19 14.95 -4.82 -10.01
N LEU A 20 13.62 -4.70 -10.03
CA LEU A 20 12.81 -4.73 -11.23
C LEU A 20 12.13 -3.38 -11.42
N LYS A 21 12.20 -2.83 -12.63
CA LYS A 21 11.39 -1.67 -13.02
C LYS A 21 10.03 -2.19 -13.49
N GLY A 22 8.96 -1.73 -12.86
CA GLY A 22 7.60 -2.18 -13.17
C GLY A 22 6.54 -1.20 -12.71
N ASP A 23 5.30 -1.47 -13.12
CA ASP A 23 4.09 -0.77 -12.69
C ASP A 23 3.36 -1.65 -11.67
N ALA A 24 2.77 -1.06 -10.62
CA ALA A 24 2.02 -1.83 -9.62
C ALA A 24 0.78 -2.52 -10.22
N THR A 25 0.26 -2.02 -11.33
CA THR A 25 -0.85 -2.60 -12.12
C THR A 25 -0.37 -3.61 -13.17
N ARG A 26 0.94 -3.84 -13.30
CA ARG A 26 1.55 -4.89 -14.13
C ARG A 26 2.92 -5.28 -13.59
N ILE A 27 2.94 -6.11 -12.55
CA ILE A 27 4.17 -6.48 -11.84
C ILE A 27 4.98 -7.43 -12.74
N PRO A 28 6.27 -7.15 -13.01
CA PRO A 28 7.11 -7.95 -13.91
C PRO A 28 7.64 -9.21 -13.21
N LEU A 29 6.72 -10.00 -12.66
CA LEU A 29 6.95 -11.29 -12.01
C LEU A 29 5.93 -12.30 -12.54
N ASP A 30 6.33 -13.56 -12.56
CA ASP A 30 5.47 -14.66 -12.97
C ASP A 30 4.34 -14.86 -11.95
N GLU A 31 3.27 -15.52 -12.38
CA GLU A 31 2.19 -15.93 -11.48
C GLU A 31 2.71 -16.88 -10.39
N ALA A 32 2.18 -16.75 -9.17
CA ALA A 32 2.50 -17.64 -8.04
C ALA A 32 4.02 -17.83 -7.82
N SER A 33 4.78 -16.74 -7.93
CA SER A 33 6.24 -16.76 -7.86
C SER A 33 6.81 -16.32 -6.51
N VAL A 34 6.03 -15.61 -5.68
CA VAL A 34 6.51 -15.07 -4.39
C VAL A 34 5.66 -15.54 -3.21
N ASP A 35 6.30 -15.74 -2.06
CA ASP A 35 5.64 -16.22 -0.84
C ASP A 35 4.99 -15.07 -0.04
N VAL A 36 5.58 -13.87 -0.12
CA VAL A 36 5.14 -12.69 0.63
C VAL A 36 5.26 -11.43 -0.23
N VAL A 37 4.26 -10.54 -0.14
CA VAL A 37 4.34 -9.17 -0.67
C VAL A 37 4.18 -8.16 0.46
N THR A 38 5.09 -7.20 0.53
CA THR A 38 5.01 -6.07 1.46
C THR A 38 4.91 -4.75 0.72
N SER A 39 4.12 -3.82 1.23
CA SER A 39 4.02 -2.46 0.68
C SER A 39 3.88 -1.42 1.79
N ASN A 40 4.46 -0.25 1.59
CA ASN A 40 4.40 0.86 2.54
C ASN A 40 4.16 2.18 1.81
N GLY A 41 3.01 2.82 2.05
CA GLY A 41 2.74 4.21 1.66
C GLY A 41 2.68 4.49 0.16
N VAL A 42 2.41 3.49 -0.68
CA VAL A 42 2.44 3.66 -2.16
C VAL A 42 1.15 3.28 -2.87
N LEU A 43 0.31 2.40 -2.32
CA LEU A 43 -0.88 1.94 -3.06
C LEU A 43 -1.96 3.01 -3.12
N ASN A 44 -1.98 3.94 -2.17
CA ASN A 44 -2.84 5.13 -2.23
C ASN A 44 -2.61 6.01 -3.46
N LEU A 45 -1.40 5.99 -4.01
CA LEU A 45 -1.02 6.78 -5.19
C LEU A 45 -1.41 6.10 -6.51
N VAL A 46 -1.81 4.83 -6.48
CA VAL A 46 -2.28 4.11 -7.66
C VAL A 46 -3.72 4.52 -7.96
N PRO A 47 -4.04 5.04 -9.16
CA PRO A 47 -5.41 5.36 -9.53
C PRO A 47 -6.31 4.12 -9.57
N GLU A 48 -5.83 3.05 -10.20
CA GLU A 48 -6.54 1.77 -10.35
C GLU A 48 -6.15 0.77 -9.26
N LYS A 49 -6.43 1.12 -7.99
CA LYS A 49 -6.05 0.31 -6.81
C LYS A 49 -6.45 -1.16 -6.92
N GLY A 50 -7.66 -1.42 -7.43
CA GLY A 50 -8.15 -2.78 -7.67
C GLY A 50 -7.24 -3.58 -8.59
N LYS A 51 -6.71 -2.99 -9.67
CA LYS A 51 -5.75 -3.66 -10.57
C LYS A 51 -4.43 -3.97 -9.87
N ALA A 52 -3.94 -3.06 -9.03
CA ALA A 52 -2.73 -3.31 -8.26
C ALA A 52 -2.91 -4.46 -7.26
N PHE A 53 -4.04 -4.54 -6.55
CA PHE A 53 -4.31 -5.67 -5.67
C PHE A 53 -4.47 -7.00 -6.42
N HIS A 54 -5.08 -6.99 -7.62
CA HIS A 54 -5.14 -8.20 -8.47
C HIS A 54 -3.75 -8.65 -8.92
N GLU A 55 -2.85 -7.74 -9.28
CA GLU A 55 -1.47 -8.11 -9.63
C GLU A 55 -0.69 -8.64 -8.42
N ILE A 56 -0.85 -8.03 -7.25
CA ILE A 56 -0.27 -8.55 -6.01
C ILE A 56 -0.79 -9.96 -5.73
N TYR A 57 -2.09 -10.21 -5.91
CA TYR A 57 -2.68 -11.53 -5.78
C TYR A 57 -2.10 -12.53 -6.78
N ARG A 58 -2.00 -12.14 -8.06
CA ARG A 58 -1.46 -12.97 -9.16
C ARG A 58 -0.05 -13.47 -8.84
N VAL A 59 0.86 -12.59 -8.44
CA VAL A 59 2.26 -12.96 -8.20
C VAL A 59 2.46 -13.79 -6.93
N LEU A 60 1.53 -13.71 -5.97
CA LEU A 60 1.62 -14.42 -4.71
C LEU A 60 1.28 -15.89 -4.89
N LYS A 61 2.05 -16.82 -4.31
CA LYS A 61 1.72 -18.25 -4.31
C LYS A 61 0.41 -18.54 -3.57
N PRO A 62 -0.30 -19.64 -3.88
CA PRO A 62 -1.35 -20.15 -2.99
C PRO A 62 -0.84 -20.30 -1.55
N GLY A 63 -1.60 -19.80 -0.57
CA GLY A 63 -1.19 -19.73 0.84
C GLY A 63 -0.17 -18.63 1.18
N GLY A 64 0.30 -17.85 0.21
CA GLY A 64 1.18 -16.71 0.44
C GLY A 64 0.46 -15.54 1.12
N LYS A 65 1.22 -14.58 1.63
CA LYS A 65 0.70 -13.50 2.51
C LYS A 65 1.03 -12.10 2.03
N ILE A 66 0.16 -11.16 2.38
CA ILE A 66 0.43 -9.72 2.25
C ILE A 66 0.61 -9.08 3.62
N GLN A 67 1.49 -8.07 3.66
CA GLN A 67 1.59 -7.14 4.78
C GLN A 67 1.75 -5.71 4.26
N ILE A 68 0.70 -4.92 4.42
CA ILE A 68 0.57 -3.60 3.79
C ILE A 68 0.39 -2.55 4.86
N CYS A 69 1.15 -1.47 4.77
CA CYS A 69 1.04 -0.31 5.65
C CYS A 69 0.68 0.90 4.80
N ASP A 70 -0.53 1.44 4.98
CA ASP A 70 -1.01 2.57 4.18
C ASP A 70 -1.89 3.50 5.02
N ILE A 71 -2.09 4.72 4.53
CA ILE A 71 -3.00 5.69 5.14
C ILE A 71 -4.43 5.39 4.69
N VAL A 72 -5.36 5.35 5.64
CA VAL A 72 -6.80 5.27 5.39
C VAL A 72 -7.50 6.44 6.08
N VAL A 73 -8.71 6.76 5.62
CA VAL A 73 -9.56 7.80 6.23
C VAL A 73 -10.90 7.22 6.66
N GLN A 74 -11.59 7.91 7.57
CA GLN A 74 -12.93 7.51 8.02
C GLN A 74 -14.05 8.13 7.16
N SER A 75 -13.78 9.27 6.53
CA SER A 75 -14.72 9.97 5.64
C SER A 75 -14.08 10.21 4.28
N ASN A 76 -14.84 10.13 3.19
CA ASN A 76 -14.29 10.31 1.84
C ASN A 76 -13.71 11.72 1.67
N VAL A 77 -12.38 11.80 1.56
CA VAL A 77 -11.63 13.05 1.41
C VAL A 77 -11.34 13.40 -0.05
N GLN A 78 -11.60 12.50 -1.01
CA GLN A 78 -11.20 12.70 -2.41
C GLN A 78 -11.85 13.94 -3.02
N LYS A 79 -13.11 14.22 -2.68
CA LYS A 79 -13.83 15.40 -3.20
C LYS A 79 -13.25 16.74 -2.70
N VAL A 80 -12.58 16.74 -1.55
CA VAL A 80 -12.05 17.96 -0.90
C VAL A 80 -10.54 18.09 -1.10
N CYS A 81 -9.83 16.96 -1.05
CA CYS A 81 -8.37 16.91 -1.01
C CYS A 81 -7.74 16.27 -2.25
N GLY A 82 -8.50 15.55 -3.08
CA GLY A 82 -7.97 14.81 -4.24
C GLY A 82 -7.40 15.69 -5.35
N LEU A 83 -7.79 16.98 -5.38
CA LEU A 83 -7.29 17.97 -6.33
C LEU A 83 -6.09 18.78 -5.81
N ILE A 84 -5.67 18.59 -4.56
CA ILE A 84 -4.56 19.33 -3.95
C ILE A 84 -3.28 18.47 -4.10
N PRO A 85 -2.31 18.85 -4.96
CA PRO A 85 -1.15 18.01 -5.28
C PRO A 85 -0.31 17.62 -4.06
N GLN A 86 -0.15 18.54 -3.10
CA GLN A 86 0.58 18.27 -1.86
C GLN A 86 -0.11 17.18 -1.03
N LEU A 87 -1.43 17.24 -0.87
CA LEU A 87 -2.17 16.22 -0.12
C LEU A 87 -2.17 14.88 -0.86
N TRP A 88 -2.16 14.88 -2.19
CA TRP A 88 -1.98 13.66 -2.96
C TRP A 88 -0.60 13.03 -2.71
N ALA A 89 0.46 13.84 -2.77
CA ALA A 89 1.84 13.39 -2.51
C ALA A 89 2.01 12.86 -1.07
N ASP A 90 1.33 13.48 -0.10
CA ASP A 90 1.30 13.04 1.30
C ASP A 90 0.39 11.81 1.53
N CYS A 91 -0.10 11.18 0.46
CA CYS A 91 -1.02 10.04 0.46
C CYS A 91 -2.39 10.29 1.11
N ILE A 92 -2.74 11.55 1.42
CA ILE A 92 -4.03 11.94 2.00
C ILE A 92 -5.09 12.07 0.90
N GLY A 93 -4.78 12.74 -0.20
CA GLY A 93 -5.72 13.00 -1.29
C GLY A 93 -6.17 11.73 -2.02
N GLY A 94 -5.31 10.71 -2.05
CA GLY A 94 -5.60 9.40 -2.64
C GLY A 94 -6.06 8.33 -1.62
N ALA A 95 -6.10 8.67 -0.32
CA ALA A 95 -6.49 7.74 0.73
C ALA A 95 -7.93 7.28 0.53
N ALA A 96 -8.13 5.96 0.53
CA ALA A 96 -9.45 5.37 0.50
C ALA A 96 -10.07 5.39 1.90
N VAL A 97 -11.41 5.37 1.94
CA VAL A 97 -12.11 5.05 3.18
C VAL A 97 -11.71 3.63 3.60
N GLU A 98 -11.40 3.42 4.87
CA GLU A 98 -10.87 2.13 5.34
C GLU A 98 -11.70 0.93 4.89
N SER A 99 -13.04 1.03 5.00
CA SER A 99 -13.95 -0.03 4.57
C SER A 99 -13.84 -0.33 3.07
N GLU A 100 -13.63 0.68 2.23
CA GLU A 100 -13.45 0.53 0.78
C GLU A 100 -12.08 -0.07 0.46
N TYR A 101 -11.03 0.32 1.20
CA TYR A 101 -9.69 -0.25 1.05
C TYR A 101 -9.69 -1.75 1.38
N ILE A 102 -10.26 -2.12 2.53
CA ILE A 102 -10.42 -3.53 2.94
C ILE A 102 -11.28 -4.28 1.94
N ARG A 103 -12.38 -3.69 1.46
CA ARG A 103 -13.23 -4.30 0.43
C ARG A 103 -12.45 -4.56 -0.86
N THR A 104 -11.65 -3.59 -1.32
CA THR A 104 -10.83 -3.72 -2.53
C THR A 104 -9.84 -4.89 -2.41
N ILE A 105 -9.23 -5.08 -1.24
CA ILE A 105 -8.33 -6.20 -0.97
C ILE A 105 -9.11 -7.53 -1.05
N LYS A 106 -10.29 -7.61 -0.42
CA LYS A 106 -11.14 -8.82 -0.46
C LYS A 106 -11.62 -9.14 -1.88
N GLU A 107 -12.04 -8.13 -2.64
CA GLU A 107 -12.50 -8.27 -4.03
C GLU A 107 -11.39 -8.79 -4.97
N ALA A 108 -10.11 -8.55 -4.64
CA ALA A 108 -8.98 -9.14 -5.37
C ALA A 108 -8.74 -10.64 -5.06
N GLY A 109 -9.48 -11.22 -4.11
CA GLY A 109 -9.42 -12.65 -3.75
C GLY A 109 -8.69 -12.96 -2.44
N PHE A 110 -8.26 -11.95 -1.68
CA PHE A 110 -7.60 -12.19 -0.40
C PHE A 110 -8.58 -12.58 0.71
N GLU A 111 -8.16 -13.56 1.51
CA GLU A 111 -8.86 -14.02 2.71
C GLU A 111 -8.15 -13.56 3.99
N ASP A 112 -8.81 -13.75 5.14
CA ASP A 112 -8.32 -13.39 6.48
C ASP A 112 -7.82 -11.94 6.61
N VAL A 113 -8.39 -11.04 5.82
CA VAL A 113 -8.00 -9.63 5.76
C VAL A 113 -8.31 -8.93 7.09
N ARG A 114 -7.26 -8.51 7.80
CA ARG A 114 -7.35 -7.91 9.14
C ARG A 114 -6.39 -6.73 9.30
N VAL A 115 -6.86 -5.70 10.00
CA VAL A 115 -6.00 -4.64 10.54
C VAL A 115 -5.33 -5.18 11.80
N ILE A 116 -4.01 -5.24 11.80
CA ILE A 116 -3.21 -5.77 12.92
C ILE A 116 -2.51 -4.68 13.74
N LYS A 117 -2.41 -3.46 13.20
CA LYS A 117 -1.86 -2.30 13.90
C LYS A 117 -2.42 -1.00 13.33
N ARG A 118 -2.53 0.01 14.18
CA ARG A 118 -2.85 1.40 13.83
C ARG A 118 -1.75 2.33 14.32
N LEU A 119 -1.42 3.34 13.54
CA LEU A 119 -0.46 4.38 13.92
C LEU A 119 -0.99 5.75 13.49
N ASP A 120 -0.81 6.75 14.34
CA ASP A 120 -0.92 8.15 13.93
C ASP A 120 0.36 8.58 13.22
N TYR A 121 0.39 8.40 11.90
CA TYR A 121 1.51 8.80 11.06
C TYR A 121 1.75 10.32 11.08
N PHE A 122 0.69 11.10 11.29
CA PHE A 122 0.73 12.56 11.17
C PHE A 122 1.03 13.26 12.50
N ALA A 123 1.02 12.55 13.63
CA ALA A 123 1.37 13.08 14.95
C ALA A 123 2.68 13.87 14.96
N SER A 124 3.69 13.38 14.23
CA SER A 124 5.03 14.00 14.15
C SER A 124 5.18 15.00 12.99
N SER A 125 4.09 15.36 12.30
CA SER A 125 4.17 16.30 11.18
C SER A 125 4.60 17.69 11.66
N PRO A 126 5.55 18.34 10.98
CA PRO A 126 5.93 19.73 11.29
C PRO A 126 4.83 20.74 10.92
N SER A 127 3.81 20.33 10.17
CA SER A 127 2.71 21.19 9.72
C SER A 127 1.50 21.06 10.66
N GLU A 128 1.17 22.14 11.36
CA GLU A 128 -0.02 22.21 12.22
C GLU A 128 -1.31 22.05 11.42
N ASN A 129 -1.33 22.59 10.19
CA ASN A 129 -2.47 22.44 9.29
C ASN A 129 -2.69 20.98 8.89
N THR A 130 -1.60 20.25 8.60
CA THR A 130 -1.68 18.82 8.26
C THR A 130 -2.24 18.04 9.44
N LYS A 131 -1.73 18.24 10.65
CA LYS A 131 -2.22 17.58 11.88
C LYS A 131 -3.71 17.85 12.11
N ARG A 132 -4.17 19.08 11.92
CA ARG A 132 -5.58 19.45 12.06
C ARG A 132 -6.47 18.78 11.02
N LEU A 133 -6.06 18.81 9.75
CA LEU A 133 -6.83 18.22 8.65
C LEU A 133 -6.93 16.71 8.79
N THR A 134 -5.81 16.02 9.06
CA THR A 134 -5.78 14.56 9.19
C THR A 134 -6.64 14.11 10.36
N LYS A 135 -6.61 14.82 11.50
CA LYS A 135 -7.50 14.56 12.63
C LYS A 135 -8.97 14.75 12.28
N THR A 136 -9.29 15.75 11.46
CA THR A 136 -10.68 16.03 11.02
C THR A 136 -11.23 14.90 10.15
N PHE A 137 -10.40 14.29 9.32
CA PHE A 137 -10.80 13.20 8.42
C PHE A 137 -10.62 11.79 9.02
N GLY A 138 -10.16 11.70 10.27
CA GLY A 138 -9.80 10.44 10.90
C GLY A 138 -8.72 9.68 10.13
N ALA A 139 -7.74 10.40 9.56
CA ALA A 139 -6.68 9.82 8.78
C ALA A 139 -5.66 9.12 9.70
N GLU A 140 -5.47 7.82 9.50
CA GLU A 140 -4.56 6.98 10.26
C GLU A 140 -3.78 6.06 9.32
N SER A 141 -2.60 5.63 9.75
CA SER A 141 -1.93 4.52 9.08
C SER A 141 -2.41 3.19 9.68
N VAL A 142 -2.81 2.26 8.80
CA VAL A 142 -3.18 0.90 9.17
C VAL A 142 -2.17 -0.09 8.61
N VAL A 143 -1.84 -1.08 9.42
CA VAL A 143 -1.11 -2.27 8.97
C VAL A 143 -2.12 -3.39 8.77
N ILE A 144 -2.23 -3.86 7.53
CA ILE A 144 -3.17 -4.88 7.10
C ILE A 144 -2.39 -6.15 6.75
N THR A 145 -2.94 -7.29 7.15
CA THR A 145 -2.53 -8.61 6.67
C THR A 145 -3.68 -9.29 5.95
N GLY A 146 -3.34 -10.22 5.05
CA GLY A 146 -4.27 -11.09 4.35
C GLY A 146 -3.50 -12.21 3.67
N SER A 147 -4.19 -13.24 3.19
CA SER A 147 -3.59 -14.38 2.50
C SER A 147 -4.30 -14.72 1.21
N ARG A 148 -3.53 -15.21 0.22
CA ARG A 148 -4.11 -15.91 -0.92
C ARG A 148 -4.56 -17.30 -0.44
N PRO A 149 -5.78 -17.75 -0.80
CA PRO A 149 -6.24 -19.10 -0.46
C PRO A 149 -5.23 -20.17 -0.88
N LYS A 150 -5.18 -21.29 -0.15
CA LYS A 150 -4.45 -22.46 -0.61
C LYS A 150 -5.27 -23.13 -1.72
N ASN A 151 -4.59 -23.73 -2.70
CA ASN A 151 -5.27 -24.70 -3.56
C ASN A 151 -5.46 -25.95 -2.70
N ASP A 152 -6.70 -26.41 -2.58
CA ASP A 152 -7.02 -27.72 -1.99
C ASP A 152 -6.32 -28.86 -2.74
#